data_AF-A0A7C7Y9T2-F1
#
_entry.id   AF-A0A7C7Y9T2-F1
#
_cell.length_a   1.000
_cell.length_b   1.000
_cell.length_c   1.000
_cell.angle_alpha   90.00
_cell.angle_beta   90.00
_cell.angle_gamma   90.00
#
_symmetry.space_group_name_H-M   'P 1'
#
loop_
_entity.id
_entity.type
_entity.pdbx_description
1 polymer ?
#
loop_
_entity_poly.entity_id
_entity_poly.type
_entity_poly.pdbx_seq_one_letter_code
_entity_poly.pdbx_strand_id
1 'polypeptide(L)' 'MDYLETYDPPTLLPWQTRSAVPTDYEQSLADALQEIFGDEVYDLPGIVGRLNESGVNPPDSGRWTEANFQAEMRRLGE' A
#
# COMPACT_ATOMS: atom_id res chain seq x y z
N MET A 1 37.28 31.86 -9.10
CA MET A 1 35.92 31.40 -9.42
C MET A 1 35.96 29.89 -9.31
N ASP A 2 35.65 29.39 -8.13
CA ASP A 2 35.63 27.97 -7.81
C ASP A 2 34.28 27.71 -7.14
N TYR A 3 33.28 27.37 -7.96
CA TYR A 3 31.96 26.98 -7.49
C TYR A 3 31.92 25.46 -7.49
N LEU A 4 32.50 24.84 -6.47
CA LEU A 4 32.10 23.49 -6.10
C LEU A 4 30.78 23.61 -5.34
N GLU A 5 29.67 23.62 -6.07
CA GLU A 5 28.39 23.22 -5.49
C GLU A 5 28.55 21.75 -5.08
N THR A 6 28.81 21.52 -3.80
CA THR A 6 28.72 20.19 -3.22
C THR A 6 27.26 19.77 -3.30
N TYR A 7 26.94 18.93 -4.28
CA TYR A 7 25.62 18.30 -4.36
C TYR A 7 25.44 17.40 -3.14
N ASP A 8 24.59 17.83 -2.21
CA ASP A 8 24.09 17.00 -1.11
C ASP A 8 22.82 16.30 -1.62
N PRO A 9 22.88 15.02 -2.03
CA PRO A 9 21.70 14.33 -2.49
C PRO A 9 20.68 14.31 -1.34
N PRO A 10 19.39 14.58 -1.60
CA PRO A 10 18.38 14.44 -0.57
C PRO A 10 18.45 13.01 -0.03
N THR A 11 18.66 12.90 1.28
CA THR A 11 18.60 11.60 1.94
C THR A 11 17.15 11.12 1.83
N LEU A 12 16.91 10.13 0.97
CA LEU A 12 15.64 9.42 0.92
C LEU A 12 15.50 8.66 2.23
N LEU A 13 14.92 9.30 3.25
CA LEU A 13 14.59 8.57 4.46
C LEU A 13 13.52 7.54 4.06
N PRO A 14 13.69 6.24 4.39
CA PRO A 14 12.75 5.18 3.99
C PRO A 14 11.27 5.46 4.36
N TRP A 15 11.05 6.44 5.25
CA TRP A 15 9.78 6.84 5.85
C TRP A 15 9.25 8.23 5.41
N GLN A 16 9.78 8.89 4.36
CA GLN A 16 9.45 10.30 4.05
C GLN A 16 7.98 10.63 3.69
N THR A 17 7.03 9.69 3.79
CA THR A 17 5.58 9.98 3.72
C THR A 17 4.72 9.16 4.69
N ARG A 18 5.28 8.54 5.75
CA ARG A 18 4.45 7.81 6.74
C ARG A 18 4.45 8.48 8.11
N SER A 19 3.25 8.81 8.58
CA SER A 19 3.01 9.47 9.88
C SER A 19 3.18 8.54 11.09
N ALA A 20 3.16 7.21 10.89
CA ALA A 20 3.28 6.20 11.95
C ALA A 20 3.83 4.86 11.41
N VAL A 21 4.20 3.97 12.35
CA VAL A 21 4.52 2.56 12.06
C VAL A 21 3.25 1.87 11.55
N PRO A 22 3.34 1.02 10.51
CA PRO A 22 2.18 0.27 10.02
C PRO A 22 1.54 -0.58 11.12
N THR A 23 0.23 -0.62 11.14
CA THR A 23 -0.52 -1.56 11.98
C THR A 23 -0.39 -3.00 11.45
N ASP A 24 -0.65 -4.01 12.29
CA ASP A 24 -0.64 -5.42 11.86
C ASP A 24 -1.60 -5.67 10.68
N TYR A 25 -2.73 -4.95 10.65
CA TYR A 25 -3.67 -4.97 9.54
C TYR A 25 -3.06 -4.39 8.26
N GLU A 26 -2.43 -3.22 8.32
CA GLU A 26 -1.78 -2.59 7.16
C GLU A 26 -0.63 -3.45 6.62
N GLN A 27 0.10 -4.12 7.51
CA GLN A 27 1.15 -5.05 7.11
C GLN A 27 0.55 -6.28 6.41
N SER A 28 -0.51 -6.87 6.96
CA SER A 28 -1.20 -8.02 6.35
C SER A 28 -1.79 -7.67 4.98
N LEU A 29 -2.38 -6.48 4.85
CA LEU A 29 -2.90 -5.97 3.59
C LEU A 29 -1.77 -5.75 2.57
N ALA A 30 -0.65 -5.18 2.99
CA ALA A 30 0.50 -4.97 2.13
C ALA A 30 1.12 -6.30 1.65
N ASP A 31 1.22 -7.30 2.52
CA ASP A 31 1.74 -8.62 2.15
C ASP A 31 0.81 -9.32 1.14
N ALA A 32 -0.51 -9.26 1.35
CA ALA A 32 -1.47 -9.79 0.39
C ALA A 32 -1.40 -9.07 -0.97
N LEU A 33 -1.28 -7.74 -0.98
CA LEU A 33 -1.16 -6.99 -2.24
C LEU A 33 0.15 -7.29 -2.99
N GLN A 34 1.25 -7.52 -2.26
CA GLN A 34 2.52 -7.93 -2.87
C GLN A 34 2.41 -9.29 -3.56
N GLU A 35 1.73 -10.26 -2.95
CA GLU A 35 1.45 -11.56 -3.56
C GLU A 35 0.58 -11.42 -4.82
N ILE A 36 -0.52 -10.66 -4.73
CA ILE A 36 -1.46 -10.42 -5.84
C ILE A 36 -0.75 -9.80 -7.04
N PHE A 37 0.07 -8.78 -6.82
CA PHE A 37 0.82 -8.14 -7.90
C PHE A 37 1.98 -9.01 -8.42
N GLY A 38 2.53 -9.88 -7.57
CA GLY A 38 3.51 -10.91 -7.97
C GLY A 38 2.92 -11.94 -8.94
N ASP A 39 1.63 -12.22 -8.81
CA ASP A 39 0.85 -13.10 -9.70
C ASP A 39 0.29 -12.37 -10.94
N GLU A 40 0.80 -11.18 -11.25
CA GLU A 40 0.41 -10.37 -12.41
C GLU A 40 -1.09 -9.95 -12.45
N VAL A 41 -1.75 -9.89 -11.28
CA VAL A 41 -3.13 -9.43 -11.16
C VAL A 41 -3.14 -7.91 -10.91
N TYR A 42 -3.56 -7.13 -11.90
CA TYR A 42 -3.52 -5.67 -11.83
C TYR A 42 -4.88 -4.98 -11.98
N ASP A 43 -5.92 -5.71 -12.37
CA ASP A 43 -7.27 -5.18 -12.45
C ASP A 43 -7.98 -5.20 -11.08
N LEU A 44 -8.78 -4.18 -10.82
CA LEU A 44 -9.47 -4.00 -9.55
C LEU A 44 -10.39 -5.19 -9.17
N PRO A 45 -11.19 -5.76 -10.10
CA PRO A 45 -11.96 -6.97 -9.81
C PRO A 45 -11.08 -8.16 -9.40
N GLY A 46 -9.98 -8.39 -10.10
CA GLY A 46 -9.00 -9.44 -9.80
C GLY A 46 -8.38 -9.26 -8.41
N ILE A 47 -7.96 -8.04 -8.07
CA ILE A 47 -7.40 -7.73 -6.75
C ILE A 47 -8.42 -8.02 -5.65
N VAL A 48 -9.67 -7.55 -5.80
CA VAL A 48 -10.75 -7.80 -4.82
C VAL A 48 -11.07 -9.28 -4.69
N GLY A 49 -11.06 -10.02 -5.81
CA GLY A 49 -11.24 -11.48 -5.81
C GLY A 49 -10.17 -12.17 -4.97
N ARG A 50 -8.90 -11.89 -5.27
CA ARG A 50 -7.75 -12.48 -4.56
C ARG A 50 -7.69 -12.09 -3.08
N LEU A 51 -8.03 -10.85 -2.73
CA LEU A 51 -8.12 -10.42 -1.32
C LEU A 51 -9.19 -11.20 -0.54
N ASN A 52 -10.32 -11.52 -1.18
CA ASN A 52 -11.35 -12.36 -0.56
C ASN A 52 -10.92 -13.83 -0.41
N GLU A 53 -9.92 -14.28 -1.17
CA GLU A 53 -9.33 -15.61 -1.06
C GLU A 53 -8.19 -15.66 -0.02
N SER A 54 -7.43 -14.57 0.15
CA SER A 54 -6.30 -14.49 1.09
C SER A 54 -6.73 -14.46 2.56
N GLY A 55 -8.00 -14.16 2.84
CA GLY A 55 -8.56 -14.10 4.20
C GLY A 55 -8.27 -12.79 4.94
N VAL A 56 -7.62 -11.82 4.29
CA VAL A 56 -7.50 -10.45 4.81
C VAL A 56 -8.85 -9.78 4.69
N ASN A 57 -9.46 -9.40 5.81
CA ASN A 57 -10.78 -8.78 5.82
C ASN A 57 -10.69 -7.25 5.72
N PRO A 58 -11.70 -6.58 5.13
CA PRO A 58 -11.83 -5.13 5.23
C PRO A 58 -12.01 -4.69 6.69
N PRO A 59 -11.66 -3.44 7.02
CA PRO A 59 -11.71 -2.94 8.38
C PRO A 59 -13.13 -2.87 8.94
N ASP A 60 -14.14 -2.71 8.07
CA ASP A 60 -15.54 -2.49 8.45
C ASP A 60 -16.39 -3.79 8.50
N SER A 61 -15.74 -4.95 8.63
CA SER A 61 -16.32 -6.30 8.57
C SER A 61 -16.95 -6.68 7.22
N GLY A 62 -17.04 -7.98 6.93
CA GLY A 62 -17.60 -8.50 5.68
C GLY A 62 -16.55 -8.81 4.61
N ARG A 63 -16.94 -8.77 3.32
CA ARG A 63 -16.06 -9.08 2.18
C ARG A 63 -15.54 -7.82 1.50
N TRP A 64 -14.41 -7.96 0.81
CA TRP A 64 -13.92 -6.91 -0.08
C TRP A 64 -14.88 -6.72 -1.27
N THR A 65 -15.10 -5.45 -1.58
CA THR A 65 -15.78 -4.95 -2.78
C THR A 65 -14.87 -3.90 -3.40
N GLU A 66 -15.07 -3.59 -4.68
CA GLU A 66 -14.29 -2.53 -5.35
C GLU A 66 -14.42 -1.18 -4.62
N ALA A 67 -15.63 -0.88 -4.12
CA ALA A 67 -15.92 0.37 -3.44
C ALA A 67 -15.21 0.51 -2.08
N ASN A 68 -15.27 -0.52 -1.22
CA ASN A 68 -14.59 -0.44 0.09
C ASN A 68 -13.07 -0.55 -0.02
N PHE A 69 -12.56 -1.25 -1.03
CA PHE A 69 -11.13 -1.25 -1.35
C PHE A 69 -10.65 0.15 -1.73
N GLN A 70 -11.33 0.82 -2.66
CA GLN A 70 -10.97 2.19 -3.05
C GLN A 70 -11.07 3.18 -1.89
N ALA A 71 -12.10 3.06 -1.05
CA ALA A 71 -12.25 3.89 0.14
C ALA A 71 -11.09 3.71 1.11
N GLU A 72 -10.66 2.46 1.33
CA GLU A 72 -9.54 2.16 2.21
C GLU A 72 -8.20 2.64 1.64
N MET A 73 -7.95 2.41 0.34
CA MET A 73 -6.73 2.93 -0.30
C MET A 73 -6.65 4.45 -0.26
N ARG A 74 -7.80 5.14 -0.36
CA ARG A 74 -7.87 6.59 -0.17
C ARG A 74 -7.50 6.98 1.26
N ARG A 75 -8.09 6.33 2.26
CA ARG A 75 -7.81 6.59 3.68
C ARG A 75 -6.34 6.36 4.03
N LEU A 76 -5.72 5.31 3.50
CA LEU A 76 -4.32 4.97 3.75
C LEU A 76 -3.32 5.85 2.98
N GLY A 77 -3.80 6.55 1.94
CA GLY A 77 -3.00 7.46 1.13
C GLY A 77 -3.06 8.94 1.57
N GLU A 78 -3.85 9.26 2.59
CA GLU A 78 -3.89 10.58 3.26
C GLU A 78 -2.78 10.71 4.32
#